data_AF-A0A093V2D4-F1
#
_entry.id   AF-A0A093V2D4-F1
#
_cell.length_a   1.000
_cell.length_b   1.000
_cell.length_c   1.000
_cell.angle_alpha   90.00
_cell.angle_beta   90.00
_cell.angle_gamma   90.00
#
_symmetry.space_group_name_H-M   'P 1'
#
loop_
_entity.id
_entity.type
_entity.pdbx_description
1 polymer ?
#
loop_
_entity_poly.entity_id
_entity_poly.type
_entity_poly.pdbx_seq_one_letter_code
_entity_poly.pdbx_strand_id
1 'polypeptide(L)'
;MPPHKLTITELIQDVEQVRAMESFMPLMKKQLDSLKRFSDLLAVDRLSIQKNGPKARAHDIMSDLWTYSPELYFLVALAGRYHSNLGSLDSDDYLPRLKEWWSTVNHPQELTDAVGYYWKYLPAQNNTLAYRAPLSKEDLLEFLQTSTGIHSPFVISVPYDGNQMPSIELSRGMVQDLIMFAAENTQKRANST
;
A
#
# COMPACT_ATOMS: atom_id res chain seq x y z
N MET A 1 -6.94 7.29 -34.95
CA MET A 1 -5.73 7.51 -34.13
C MET A 1 -5.70 6.45 -33.04
N PRO A 2 -4.60 5.71 -32.85
CA PRO A 2 -4.49 4.78 -31.73
C PRO A 2 -4.58 5.54 -30.39
N PRO A 3 -5.13 4.94 -29.33
CA PRO A 3 -5.17 5.56 -28.02
C PRO A 3 -3.74 5.77 -27.50
N HIS A 4 -3.44 7.00 -27.05
CA HIS A 4 -2.16 7.34 -26.44
C HIS A 4 -1.92 6.48 -25.20
N LYS A 5 -0.78 5.77 -25.16
CA LYS A 5 -0.36 4.98 -24.00
C LYS A 5 0.36 5.89 -23.03
N LEU A 6 -0.01 5.82 -21.75
CA LEU A 6 0.67 6.55 -20.69
C LEU A 6 2.00 5.85 -20.40
N THR A 7 3.08 6.61 -20.33
CA THR A 7 4.38 6.12 -19.88
C THR A 7 4.59 6.44 -18.40
N ILE A 8 5.45 5.68 -17.73
CA ILE A 8 5.79 5.94 -16.33
C ILE A 8 6.48 7.30 -16.14
N THR A 9 7.25 7.76 -17.13
CA THR A 9 7.88 9.08 -17.10
C THR A 9 6.85 10.21 -17.18
N GLU A 10 5.82 10.08 -18.03
CA GLU A 10 4.70 11.05 -18.06
C GLU A 10 3.93 11.05 -16.73
N LEU A 11 3.69 9.88 -16.15
CA LEU A 11 3.04 9.80 -14.83
C LEU A 11 3.87 10.51 -13.76
N ILE A 12 5.18 10.26 -13.70
CA ILE A 12 6.08 10.94 -12.76
C ILE A 12 6.07 12.46 -12.98
N GLN A 13 6.07 12.93 -14.22
CA GLN A 13 5.99 14.37 -14.53
C GLN A 13 4.68 15.00 -14.03
N ASP A 14 3.54 14.34 -14.24
CA ASP A 14 2.26 14.84 -13.75
C ASP A 14 2.22 14.88 -12.21
N VAL A 15 2.73 13.82 -11.57
CA VAL A 15 2.80 13.72 -10.11
C VAL A 15 3.74 14.78 -9.54
N GLU A 16 4.89 15.03 -10.18
CA GLU A 16 5.83 16.09 -9.81
C GLU A 16 5.19 17.48 -9.94
N GLN A 17 4.41 17.73 -10.99
CA GLN A 17 3.70 19.00 -11.16
C GLN A 17 2.71 19.26 -10.02
N VAL A 18 2.02 18.21 -9.57
CA VAL A 18 1.13 18.30 -8.40
C VAL A 18 1.93 18.44 -7.10
N ARG A 19 3.03 17.70 -6.94
CA ARG A 19 3.91 17.78 -5.77
C ARG A 19 4.49 19.19 -5.59
N ALA A 20 4.80 19.85 -6.70
CA ALA A 20 5.34 21.20 -6.75
C ALA A 20 4.26 22.30 -6.58
N MET A 21 2.99 21.95 -6.33
CA MET A 21 1.97 22.92 -5.97
C MET A 21 2.36 23.65 -4.68
N GLU A 22 2.08 24.96 -4.63
CA GLU A 22 2.41 25.82 -3.49
C GLU A 22 1.62 25.48 -2.22
N SER A 23 0.46 24.82 -2.35
CA SER A 23 -0.36 24.40 -1.22
C SER A 23 -1.30 23.26 -1.61
N PHE A 24 -1.48 22.32 -0.67
CA PHE A 24 -2.47 21.24 -0.75
C PHE A 24 -3.78 21.58 -0.03
N MET A 25 -3.88 22.77 0.58
CA MET A 25 -5.03 23.19 1.39
C MET A 25 -5.44 24.64 1.10
N PRO A 26 -6.70 24.89 0.65
CA PRO A 26 -7.75 23.92 0.33
C PRO A 26 -7.65 23.37 -1.10
N LEU A 27 -7.97 22.08 -1.27
CA LEU A 27 -8.20 21.50 -2.60
C LEU A 27 -9.41 22.11 -3.30
N MET A 28 -9.30 22.29 -4.61
CA MET A 28 -10.40 22.71 -5.47
C MET A 28 -11.43 21.59 -5.63
N LYS A 29 -12.68 21.96 -5.94
CA LYS A 29 -13.77 20.98 -6.18
C LYS A 29 -13.39 19.88 -7.17
N LYS A 30 -12.72 20.22 -8.27
CA LYS A 30 -12.25 19.25 -9.28
C LYS A 30 -11.29 18.21 -8.71
N GLN A 31 -10.41 18.63 -7.80
CA GLN A 31 -9.44 17.76 -7.13
C GLN A 31 -10.13 16.83 -6.14
N LEU A 32 -11.06 17.36 -5.35
CA LEU A 32 -11.90 16.55 -4.46
C LEU A 32 -12.74 15.53 -5.22
N ASP A 33 -13.35 15.93 -6.33
CA ASP A 33 -14.10 15.03 -7.20
C ASP A 33 -13.20 13.93 -7.78
N SER A 34 -11.93 14.24 -8.09
CA SER A 34 -10.95 13.26 -8.56
C SER A 34 -10.59 12.25 -7.47
N LEU A 35 -10.27 12.71 -6.27
CA LEU A 35 -9.98 11.86 -5.11
C LEU A 35 -11.14 10.91 -4.82
N LYS A 36 -12.36 11.45 -4.79
CA LYS A 36 -13.57 10.66 -4.54
C LYS A 36 -13.77 9.59 -5.60
N ARG A 37 -13.55 9.90 -6.89
CA ARG A 37 -13.67 8.90 -7.96
C ARG A 37 -12.72 7.73 -7.82
N PHE A 38 -11.48 7.98 -7.41
CA PHE A 38 -10.52 6.91 -7.17
C PHE A 38 -10.82 6.11 -5.90
N SER A 39 -11.34 6.77 -4.86
CA SER A 39 -11.86 6.08 -3.68
C SER A 39 -13.05 5.19 -4.04
N ASP A 40 -14.02 5.71 -4.80
CA ASP A 40 -15.16 4.97 -5.32
C ASP A 40 -14.72 3.80 -6.23
N LEU A 41 -13.64 3.98 -7.00
CA LEU A 41 -13.07 2.89 -7.82
C LEU A 41 -12.59 1.73 -6.94
N LEU A 42 -11.86 2.02 -5.86
CA LEU A 42 -11.34 1.01 -4.94
C LEU A 42 -12.41 0.41 -4.01
N ALA A 43 -13.57 1.04 -3.90
CA ALA A 43 -14.74 0.47 -3.21
C ALA A 43 -15.47 -0.61 -4.03
N VAL A 44 -15.24 -0.69 -5.34
CA VAL A 44 -15.86 -1.67 -6.22
C VAL A 44 -15.06 -2.98 -6.19
N ASP A 45 -15.75 -4.12 -6.08
CA ASP A 45 -15.11 -5.44 -6.15
C ASP A 45 -14.32 -5.60 -7.48
N ARG A 46 -13.03 -5.88 -7.35
CA ARG A 46 -12.11 -6.05 -8.48
C ARG A 46 -12.58 -7.12 -9.48
N LEU A 47 -13.27 -8.16 -9.02
CA LEU A 47 -13.82 -9.22 -9.89
C LEU A 47 -14.95 -8.70 -10.78
N SER A 48 -15.73 -7.73 -10.30
CA SER A 48 -16.80 -7.10 -11.08
C SER A 48 -16.28 -6.22 -12.23
N ILE A 49 -15.01 -5.79 -12.18
CA ILE A 49 -14.39 -4.87 -13.15
C ILE A 49 -13.69 -5.61 -14.30
N GLN A 50 -13.54 -6.93 -14.24
CA GLN A 50 -12.71 -7.72 -15.17
C GLN A 50 -12.99 -7.49 -16.66
N LYS A 51 -14.24 -7.16 -17.04
CA LYS A 51 -14.61 -6.91 -18.45
C LYS A 51 -14.08 -5.58 -19.00
N ASN A 52 -13.62 -4.66 -18.13
CA ASN A 52 -13.05 -3.38 -18.51
C ASN A 52 -11.56 -3.34 -18.11
N GLY A 53 -10.70 -3.81 -19.02
CA GLY A 53 -9.25 -3.90 -18.82
C GLY A 53 -8.60 -2.61 -18.29
N PRO A 54 -8.82 -1.43 -18.90
CA PRO A 54 -8.27 -0.17 -18.40
C PRO A 54 -8.75 0.17 -16.98
N LYS A 55 -10.05 -0.01 -16.68
CA LYS A 55 -10.57 0.26 -15.34
C LYS A 55 -10.02 -0.72 -14.30
N ALA A 56 -9.91 -1.99 -14.67
CA ALA A 56 -9.31 -3.05 -13.88
C ALA A 56 -7.84 -2.74 -13.56
N ARG A 57 -7.08 -2.30 -14.56
CA ARG A 57 -5.68 -1.91 -14.40
C ARG A 57 -5.51 -0.67 -13.53
N ALA A 58 -6.33 0.36 -13.75
CA ALA A 58 -6.31 1.56 -12.91
C ALA A 58 -6.66 1.24 -11.45
N HIS A 59 -7.57 0.28 -11.23
CA HIS A 59 -7.87 -0.22 -9.89
C HIS A 59 -6.63 -0.86 -9.27
N ASP A 60 -5.94 -1.76 -9.97
CA ASP A 60 -4.74 -2.44 -9.46
C ASP A 60 -3.64 -1.43 -9.09
N ILE A 61 -3.37 -0.46 -9.99
CA ILE A 61 -2.38 0.60 -9.74
C ILE A 61 -2.73 1.42 -8.51
N MET A 62 -3.98 1.90 -8.39
CA MET A 62 -4.38 2.74 -7.26
C MET A 62 -4.45 1.94 -5.96
N SER A 63 -4.80 0.66 -6.01
CA SER A 63 -4.78 -0.26 -4.86
C SER A 63 -3.35 -0.43 -4.35
N ASP A 64 -2.39 -0.65 -5.25
CA ASP A 64 -0.98 -0.76 -4.88
C ASP A 64 -0.46 0.54 -4.28
N LEU A 65 -0.72 1.68 -4.92
CA LEU A 65 -0.30 2.98 -4.41
C LEU A 65 -0.90 3.24 -3.03
N TRP A 66 -2.20 3.01 -2.84
CA TRP A 66 -2.83 3.18 -1.53
C TRP A 66 -2.21 2.29 -0.46
N THR A 67 -1.88 1.04 -0.83
CA THR A 67 -1.28 0.06 0.09
C THR A 67 0.14 0.43 0.51
N TYR A 68 0.96 0.95 -0.42
CA TYR A 68 2.39 1.15 -0.18
C TYR A 68 2.81 2.60 0.04
N SER A 69 2.02 3.57 -0.40
CA SER A 69 2.28 5.00 -0.24
C SER A 69 0.99 5.84 -0.44
N PRO A 70 0.28 6.15 0.66
CA PRO A 70 -0.90 7.02 0.62
C PRO A 70 -0.65 8.39 -0.02
N GLU A 71 0.57 8.92 0.13
CA GLU A 71 0.99 10.19 -0.49
C GLU A 71 1.07 10.08 -2.01
N LEU A 72 1.68 9.01 -2.54
CA LEU A 72 1.70 8.77 -3.98
C LEU A 72 0.29 8.52 -4.52
N TYR A 73 -0.54 7.77 -3.80
CA TYR A 73 -1.95 7.64 -4.15
C TYR A 73 -2.62 9.01 -4.26
N PHE A 74 -2.40 9.88 -3.27
CA PHE A 74 -2.99 11.21 -3.21
C PHE A 74 -2.54 12.06 -4.40
N LEU A 75 -1.23 12.13 -4.66
CA LEU A 75 -0.69 12.90 -5.79
C LEU A 75 -1.17 12.37 -7.14
N VAL A 76 -1.21 11.04 -7.34
CA VAL A 76 -1.71 10.43 -8.57
C VAL A 76 -3.21 10.71 -8.76
N ALA A 77 -4.00 10.65 -7.69
CA ALA A 77 -5.42 11.01 -7.74
C ALA A 77 -5.63 12.50 -8.07
N LEU A 78 -4.77 13.37 -7.55
CA LEU A 78 -4.82 14.81 -7.80
C LEU A 78 -4.33 15.22 -9.19
N ALA A 79 -3.41 14.47 -9.78
CA ALA A 79 -2.95 14.66 -11.16
C ALA A 79 -4.10 14.53 -12.19
N GLY A 80 -5.27 14.05 -11.77
CA GLY A 80 -6.52 14.24 -12.49
C GLY A 80 -6.62 13.42 -13.79
N ARG A 81 -5.72 12.46 -14.01
CA ARG A 81 -5.81 11.51 -15.12
C ARG A 81 -6.95 10.54 -14.85
N TYR A 82 -7.93 10.49 -15.75
CA TYR A 82 -9.05 9.55 -15.67
C TYR A 82 -8.56 8.09 -15.64
N HIS A 83 -9.39 7.17 -15.09
CA HIS A 83 -9.10 5.73 -15.03
C HIS A 83 -8.68 5.12 -16.38
N SER A 84 -9.18 5.64 -17.50
CA SER A 84 -8.80 5.20 -18.85
C SER A 84 -7.34 5.47 -19.18
N ASN A 85 -6.76 6.56 -18.66
CA ASN A 85 -5.39 6.96 -18.92
C ASN A 85 -4.42 6.26 -17.97
N LEU A 86 -4.80 6.12 -16.69
CA LEU A 86 -3.99 5.34 -15.75
C LEU A 86 -4.00 3.85 -16.14
N GLY A 87 -5.13 3.35 -16.63
CA GLY A 87 -5.27 1.99 -17.14
C GLY A 87 -4.51 1.72 -18.44
N SER A 88 -4.06 2.77 -19.16
CA SER A 88 -3.22 2.65 -20.35
C SER A 88 -1.72 2.74 -20.06
N LEU A 89 -1.34 2.75 -18.77
CA LEU A 89 0.05 2.71 -18.34
C LEU A 89 0.73 1.46 -18.90
N ASP A 90 1.74 1.67 -19.75
CA ASP A 90 2.35 0.60 -20.56
C ASP A 90 3.26 -0.34 -19.75
N SER A 91 3.52 -0.03 -18.48
CA SER A 91 4.47 -0.75 -17.65
C SER A 91 3.87 -1.34 -16.39
N ASP A 92 4.33 -2.54 -16.03
CA ASP A 92 4.11 -3.21 -14.75
C ASP A 92 5.13 -2.80 -13.68
N ASP A 93 6.24 -2.17 -14.07
CA ASP A 93 7.29 -1.70 -13.14
C ASP A 93 6.97 -0.33 -12.50
N TYR A 94 5.74 0.17 -12.64
CA TYR A 94 5.36 1.51 -12.20
C TYR A 94 5.63 1.73 -10.71
N LEU A 95 5.33 0.75 -9.87
CA LEU A 95 5.43 0.90 -8.42
C LEU A 95 6.89 1.01 -7.97
N PRO A 96 7.82 0.09 -8.36
CA PRO A 96 9.24 0.27 -8.09
C PRO A 96 9.79 1.62 -8.56
N ARG A 97 9.44 2.05 -9.78
CA ARG A 97 9.95 3.31 -10.34
C ARG A 97 9.38 4.54 -9.65
N LEU A 98 8.09 4.55 -9.30
CA LEU A 98 7.50 5.62 -8.51
C LEU A 98 8.11 5.69 -7.11
N LYS A 99 8.37 4.56 -6.47
CA LYS A 99 9.02 4.53 -5.15
C LYS A 99 10.47 5.00 -5.20
N GLU A 100 11.22 4.57 -6.22
CA GLU A 100 12.58 5.03 -6.46
C GLU A 100 12.59 6.56 -6.64
N TRP A 101 11.78 7.08 -7.56
CA TRP A 101 11.63 8.52 -7.75
C TRP A 101 11.20 9.24 -6.46
N TRP A 102 10.18 8.73 -5.77
CA TRP A 102 9.67 9.32 -4.52
C TRP A 102 10.77 9.44 -3.47
N SER A 103 11.65 8.44 -3.35
CA SER A 103 12.76 8.48 -2.39
C SER A 103 13.81 9.57 -2.65
N THR A 104 13.82 10.15 -3.86
CA THR A 104 14.81 11.16 -4.29
C THR A 104 14.29 12.59 -4.21
N VAL A 105 12.98 12.80 -4.07
CA VAL A 105 12.36 14.13 -4.07
C VAL A 105 12.02 14.59 -2.65
N ASN A 106 11.89 15.90 -2.46
CA ASN A 106 11.45 16.45 -1.18
C ASN A 106 9.97 16.12 -0.92
N HIS A 107 9.66 15.70 0.30
CA HIS A 107 8.30 15.39 0.76
C HIS A 107 7.78 16.58 1.56
N PRO A 108 6.88 17.41 0.99
CA PRO A 108 6.32 18.55 1.73
C PRO A 108 5.47 18.05 2.89
N GLN A 109 5.70 18.55 4.10
CA GLN A 109 4.89 18.19 5.28
C GLN A 109 3.39 18.43 5.05
N GLU A 110 3.06 19.47 4.29
CA GLU A 110 1.68 19.83 3.90
C GLU A 110 0.96 18.72 3.12
N LEU A 111 1.71 17.87 2.40
CA LEU A 111 1.14 16.72 1.70
C LEU A 111 0.67 15.66 2.71
N THR A 112 1.50 15.33 3.69
CA THR A 112 1.14 14.41 4.79
C THR A 112 -0.06 14.95 5.55
N ASP A 113 -0.06 16.24 5.87
CA ASP A 113 -1.16 16.91 6.56
C ASP A 113 -2.45 16.89 5.72
N ALA A 114 -2.35 17.10 4.40
CA ALA A 114 -3.48 17.04 3.49
C ALA A 114 -4.06 15.61 3.39
N VAL A 115 -3.22 14.58 3.32
CA VAL A 115 -3.67 13.18 3.38
C VAL A 115 -4.47 12.92 4.65
N GLY A 116 -3.97 13.40 5.80
CA GLY A 116 -4.68 13.31 7.08
C GLY A 116 -5.98 14.11 7.10
N TYR A 117 -5.99 15.33 6.56
CA TYR A 117 -7.18 16.21 6.54
C TYR A 117 -8.29 15.67 5.63
N TYR A 118 -7.94 15.14 4.46
CA TYR A 118 -8.88 14.66 3.46
C TYR A 118 -9.23 13.16 3.60
N TRP A 119 -8.89 12.52 4.72
CA TRP A 119 -9.08 11.09 4.97
C TRP A 119 -10.48 10.56 4.59
N LYS A 120 -11.54 11.35 4.81
CA LYS A 120 -12.93 10.99 4.47
C LYS A 120 -13.20 10.84 2.96
N TYR A 121 -12.32 11.35 2.10
CA TYR A 121 -12.39 11.23 0.65
C TYR A 121 -11.42 10.16 0.11
N LEU A 122 -10.59 9.60 0.97
CA LEU A 122 -9.66 8.53 0.62
C LEU A 122 -10.37 7.18 0.74
N PRO A 123 -9.82 6.11 0.14
CA PRO A 123 -10.34 4.79 0.34
C PRO A 123 -10.39 4.51 1.84
N ALA A 124 -11.46 3.86 2.31
CA ALA A 124 -11.46 3.36 3.68
C ALA A 124 -10.16 2.57 3.85
N GLN A 125 -9.43 2.82 4.94
CA GLN A 125 -8.42 1.88 5.40
C GLN A 125 -9.18 0.61 5.78
N ASN A 126 -9.47 -0.19 4.76
CA ASN A 126 -9.94 -1.53 4.88
C ASN A 126 -8.80 -2.25 5.59
N ASN A 127 -8.85 -2.27 6.92
CA ASN A 127 -8.10 -3.15 7.81
C ASN A 127 -8.33 -4.65 7.50
N THR A 128 -8.85 -4.99 6.31
CA THR A 128 -9.17 -6.32 5.84
C THR A 128 -8.09 -6.93 4.95
N LEU A 129 -7.11 -6.15 4.48
CA LEU A 129 -5.79 -6.73 4.22
C LEU A 129 -5.10 -6.81 5.57
N ALA A 130 -5.32 -7.91 6.29
CA ALA A 130 -4.52 -8.25 7.45
C ALA A 130 -3.05 -8.00 7.06
N TYR A 131 -2.42 -7.00 7.68
CA TYR A 131 -1.02 -6.68 7.45
C TYR A 131 -0.22 -7.97 7.65
N ARG A 132 0.23 -8.57 6.54
CA ARG A 132 1.17 -9.68 6.58
C ARG A 132 2.54 -9.05 6.58
N ALA A 133 3.13 -8.91 7.76
CA ALA A 133 4.58 -8.83 7.82
C ALA A 133 5.11 -10.07 7.07
N PRO A 134 6.06 -9.92 6.11
CA PRO A 134 6.69 -11.06 5.46
C PRO A 134 7.54 -11.78 6.50
N LEU A 135 6.90 -12.60 7.33
CA LEU A 135 7.56 -13.44 8.29
C LEU A 135 7.91 -14.74 7.59
N SER A 136 9.20 -14.96 7.34
CA SER A 136 9.69 -16.25 6.88
C SER A 136 9.86 -17.20 8.07
N LYS A 137 9.95 -18.50 7.79
CA LYS A 137 10.24 -19.51 8.81
C LYS A 137 11.63 -19.29 9.41
N GLU A 138 12.54 -18.81 8.58
CA GLU A 138 13.94 -18.54 8.89
C GLU A 138 14.05 -17.44 9.95
N ASP A 139 13.24 -16.38 9.85
CA ASP A 139 13.21 -15.28 10.83
C ASP A 139 12.82 -15.76 12.24
N LEU A 140 11.86 -16.69 12.33
CA LEU A 140 11.42 -17.29 13.59
C LEU A 140 12.47 -18.23 14.19
N LEU A 141 13.14 -19.01 13.34
CA LEU A 141 14.20 -19.91 13.76
C LEU A 141 15.42 -19.14 14.25
N GLU A 142 15.79 -18.08 13.54
CA GLU A 142 16.88 -17.18 13.94
C GLU A 142 16.58 -16.54 15.30
N PHE A 143 15.38 -16.01 15.52
CA PHE A 143 14.98 -15.45 16.82
C PHE A 143 15.13 -16.46 17.97
N LEU A 144 14.71 -17.72 17.77
CA LEU A 144 14.81 -18.76 18.78
C LEU A 144 16.24 -19.23 19.09
N GLN A 145 17.13 -19.13 18.09
CA GLN A 145 18.51 -19.61 18.15
C GLN A 145 19.49 -18.53 18.64
N THR A 146 19.28 -17.26 18.27
CA THR A 146 20.22 -16.16 18.56
C THR A 146 19.94 -15.42 19.87
N SER A 147 18.72 -15.50 20.41
CA SER A 147 18.33 -14.81 21.64
C SER A 147 18.77 -15.61 22.89
N THR A 148 20.01 -15.41 23.33
CA THR A 148 20.52 -16.00 24.59
C THR A 148 19.97 -15.33 25.86
N GLY A 149 19.12 -14.30 25.73
CA GLY A 149 18.48 -13.61 26.84
C GLY A 149 17.00 -13.96 26.95
N ILE A 150 16.56 -14.34 28.16
CA ILE A 150 15.17 -14.70 28.51
C ILE A 150 14.16 -13.53 28.30
N HIS A 151 14.61 -12.32 27.93
CA HIS A 151 13.84 -11.09 28.09
C HIS A 151 13.61 -10.23 26.85
N SER A 152 14.06 -10.63 25.65
CA SER A 152 13.76 -9.85 24.43
C SER A 152 12.57 -10.46 23.68
N PRO A 153 11.41 -9.77 23.58
CA PRO A 153 10.28 -10.27 22.81
C PRO A 153 10.59 -10.26 21.31
N PHE A 154 9.93 -11.14 20.55
CA PHE A 154 9.91 -11.04 19.10
C PHE A 154 8.93 -9.93 18.72
N VAL A 155 9.43 -8.88 18.08
CA VAL A 155 8.64 -7.69 17.76
C VAL A 155 8.26 -7.73 16.29
N ILE A 156 6.97 -7.87 16.01
CA ILE A 156 6.43 -7.67 14.67
C ILE A 156 6.02 -6.20 14.57
N SER A 157 6.80 -5.42 13.84
CA SER A 157 6.49 -4.02 13.55
C SER A 157 5.53 -3.92 12.37
N VAL A 158 4.39 -3.26 12.57
CA VAL A 158 3.51 -2.88 11.46
C VAL A 158 4.02 -1.54 10.91
N PRO A 159 4.33 -1.44 9.61
CA PRO A 159 4.71 -0.17 9.03
C PRO A 159 3.48 0.74 8.95
N TYR A 160 3.62 1.95 9.50
CA TYR A 160 2.75 3.13 9.41
C TYR A 160 1.67 3.33 10.51
N ASP A 161 1.90 4.29 11.41
CA ASP A 161 1.33 5.65 11.37
C ASP A 161 2.14 6.55 12.33
N GLY A 162 2.25 7.83 12.04
CA GLY A 162 3.17 8.81 12.63
C GLY A 162 3.01 9.12 14.13
N ASN A 163 2.34 8.27 14.92
CA ASN A 163 2.30 8.37 16.38
C ASN A 163 2.11 6.98 17.01
N GLN A 164 3.17 6.49 17.65
CA GLN A 164 3.32 5.17 18.32
C GLN A 164 3.10 3.96 17.41
N MET A 165 4.20 3.26 17.10
CA MET A 165 4.17 1.98 16.39
C MET A 165 3.32 0.95 17.16
N PRO A 166 2.19 0.46 16.63
CA PRO A 166 1.59 -0.77 17.15
C PRO A 166 2.56 -1.90 16.83
N SER A 167 3.05 -2.55 17.87
CA SER A 167 3.89 -3.74 17.74
C SER A 167 3.20 -4.92 18.39
N ILE A 168 3.36 -6.10 17.80
CA ILE A 168 2.97 -7.35 18.45
C ILE A 168 4.24 -7.91 19.06
N GLU A 169 4.26 -7.94 20.39
CA GLU A 169 5.33 -8.57 21.17
C GLU A 169 4.94 -10.02 21.46
N LEU A 170 5.68 -10.96 20.87
CA LEU A 170 5.52 -12.38 21.18
C LEU A 170 6.62 -12.79 22.16
N SER A 171 6.20 -13.32 23.32
CA SER A 171 7.14 -13.95 24.23
C SER A 171 7.72 -15.23 23.63
N ARG A 172 8.90 -15.63 24.09
CA ARG A 172 9.54 -16.88 23.64
C ARG A 172 8.64 -18.11 23.81
N GLY A 173 7.92 -18.18 24.93
CA GLY A 173 6.97 -19.28 25.19
C GLY A 173 5.86 -19.32 24.15
N MET A 174 5.27 -18.18 23.81
CA MET A 174 4.23 -18.10 22.77
C MET A 174 4.75 -18.55 21.40
N VAL A 175 5.98 -18.16 21.03
CA VAL A 175 6.60 -18.59 19.76
C VAL A 175 6.85 -20.11 19.75
N GLN A 176 7.31 -20.69 20.86
CA GLN A 176 7.51 -22.13 20.99
C GLN A 176 6.18 -22.91 20.87
N ASP A 177 5.13 -22.45 21.54
CA ASP A 177 3.79 -23.05 21.48
C ASP A 177 3.20 -22.97 20.07
N LEU A 178 3.37 -21.84 19.38
CA LEU A 178 2.94 -21.65 17.99
C LEU A 178 3.63 -22.63 17.04
N ILE A 179 4.94 -22.84 17.18
CA ILE A 179 5.70 -23.79 16.36
C ILE A 179 5.25 -25.22 16.64
N MET A 180 5.08 -25.58 17.91
CA MET A 180 4.61 -26.92 18.31
C MET A 180 3.22 -27.19 17.75
N PHE A 181 2.29 -26.25 17.91
CA PHE A 181 0.94 -26.33 17.34
C PHE A 181 0.94 -26.49 15.81
N ALA A 182 1.79 -25.74 15.10
CA ALA A 182 1.91 -25.82 13.65
C ALA A 182 2.48 -27.19 13.21
N ALA A 183 3.49 -27.71 13.92
CA ALA A 183 4.09 -29.01 13.65
C ALA A 183 3.08 -30.15 13.85
N GLU A 184 2.38 -30.16 14.99
CA GLU A 184 1.36 -31.18 15.30
C GLU A 184 0.22 -31.19 14.27
N ASN A 185 -0.26 -30.02 13.86
CA ASN A 185 -1.34 -29.93 12.86
C ASN A 185 -0.88 -30.37 11.47
N THR A 186 0.38 -30.11 11.11
CA THR A 186 0.95 -30.58 9.85
C THR A 186 1.07 -32.10 9.85
N GLN A 187 1.50 -32.70 10.96
CA GLN A 187 1.61 -34.15 11.10
C GLN A 187 0.24 -34.84 11.11
N LYS A 188 -0.76 -34.25 11.80
CA LYS A 188 -2.15 -34.71 11.74
C LYS A 188 -2.70 -34.72 10.31
N ARG A 189 -2.43 -33.66 9.53
CA ARG A 189 -2.84 -33.58 8.12
C ARG A 189 -2.14 -34.63 7.26
N ALA A 190 -0.83 -34.81 7.42
CA ALA A 190 -0.06 -35.80 6.68
C ALA A 190 -0.51 -37.25 6.97
N ASN A 191 -0.88 -37.55 8.20
CA ASN A 191 -1.35 -38.88 8.62
C ASN A 191 -2.85 -39.14 8.32
N SER A 192 -3.60 -38.12 7.87
CA SER A 192 -5.02 -38.25 7.49
C SER A 192 -5.22 -38.41 5.98
N THR A 193 -4.13 -38.64 5.24
CA THR A 193 -4.10 -38.87 3.78
C THR A 193 -3.59 -40.28 3.52
#